data_AF-A0A814I2I3-F1
#
_entry.id   AF-A0A814I2I3-F1
#
_cell.length_a   1.000
_cell.length_b   1.000
_cell.length_c   1.000
_cell.angle_alpha   90.00
_cell.angle_beta   90.00
_cell.angle_gamma   90.00
#
_symmetry.space_group_name_H-M   'P 1'
#
loop_
_entity.id
_entity.type
_entity.pdbx_description
1 polymer ?
#
loop_
_entity_poly.entity_id
_entity_poly.type
_entity_poly.pdbx_seq_one_letter_code
_entity_poly.pdbx_strand_id
1 'polypeptide(L)'
;MTDVMLFLHLIECKLIPDSTLDLNEIVYHNEPSKIYLGSPSIVRLSTGRLVASHDFFGPGYESQPRNVSVYISDDNGETWSFISYIKHSYWTTLAVYNDMIYAIGTDNDLNANMIIHRSSDNAASWNYNGNDDGIILFDGSFATGPTPIVIANQMMYRTIEYWPLPSRWPTDFQAAIISCDLSKSNFSITDDPIMSPNNWHITPPLIFNNEWIPKSFPNITNRGYLEGNIVVVPKSSSSKELRILNIIRFNSIPLSNLAIILELNHTTNTLLFISIIKFPGGMTKFTIRYDPITETYFSLVNPVTENSYPSQRNILSLSYSKDLNNWTIAMDHLLYDDTGFTMNDSLRYTGFQYVDWQFDSSSSSLSNMKSSCIEWNCDGGPHIIYSIRTSYRGANSYHNSNRITYKKLLNYRDLIT
;
A
#
# COMPACT_ATOMS: atom_id res chain seq x y z
N MET A 1 -5.42 46.69 -6.78
CA MET A 1 -4.29 45.76 -6.94
C MET A 1 -3.57 45.73 -5.61
N THR A 2 -3.87 44.71 -4.80
CA THR A 2 -3.16 44.42 -3.55
C THR A 2 -2.66 42.99 -3.71
N ASP A 3 -1.38 42.86 -4.02
CA ASP A 3 -0.68 41.59 -4.08
C ASP A 3 -0.73 40.94 -2.70
N VAL A 4 -1.43 39.82 -2.61
CA VAL A 4 -1.32 38.91 -1.48
C VAL A 4 -0.10 38.04 -1.76
N MET A 5 1.04 38.41 -1.18
CA MET A 5 2.20 37.53 -1.10
C MET A 5 1.81 36.27 -0.33
N LEU A 6 1.66 35.17 -1.06
CA LEU A 6 1.51 33.83 -0.49
C LEU A 6 2.88 33.44 0.11
N PHE A 7 3.05 33.61 1.42
CA PHE A 7 4.19 33.04 2.13
C PHE A 7 4.03 31.51 2.15
N LEU A 8 4.60 30.83 1.16
CA LEU A 8 4.88 29.41 1.24
C LEU A 8 5.92 29.21 2.35
N HIS A 9 5.46 28.93 3.57
CA HIS A 9 6.33 28.34 4.57
C HIS A 9 6.74 26.99 4.01
N LEU A 10 8.01 26.85 3.63
CA LEU A 10 8.65 25.55 3.45
C LEU A 10 8.61 24.89 4.84
N ILE A 11 7.58 24.08 5.07
CA ILE A 11 7.52 23.21 6.25
C ILE A 11 8.51 22.09 5.96
N GLU A 12 9.77 22.27 6.39
CA GLU A 12 10.73 21.19 6.46
C GLU A 12 10.31 20.26 7.61
N CYS A 13 9.77 19.10 7.26
CA CYS A 13 9.52 18.05 8.24
C CYS A 13 10.86 17.35 8.58
N LYS A 14 11.04 16.98 9.85
CA LYS A 14 12.32 16.49 10.40
C LYS A 14 12.10 15.23 11.25
N LEU A 15 13.20 14.61 11.66
CA LEU A 15 13.25 13.59 12.71
C LEU A 15 12.37 13.97 13.92
N ILE A 16 11.56 13.04 14.40
CA ILE A 16 10.76 13.21 15.63
C ILE A 16 11.72 13.12 16.82
N PRO A 17 12.09 14.26 17.46
CA PRO A 17 13.27 14.33 18.33
C PRO A 17 13.09 13.65 19.69
N ASP A 18 11.85 13.33 20.05
CA ASP A 18 11.47 12.76 21.34
C ASP A 18 11.10 11.27 21.27
N SER A 19 11.35 10.60 20.13
CA SER A 19 11.12 9.16 19.94
C SER A 19 12.43 8.36 19.92
N THR A 20 12.39 7.14 20.44
CA THR A 20 13.48 6.15 20.34
C THR A 20 13.42 5.32 19.06
N LEU A 21 12.49 5.65 18.15
CA LEU A 21 12.20 4.85 16.96
C LEU A 21 12.85 5.41 15.68
N ASP A 22 13.58 6.51 15.76
CA ASP A 22 14.23 7.18 14.63
C ASP A 22 13.27 7.41 13.44
N LEU A 23 12.09 7.96 13.72
CA LEU A 23 11.05 8.24 12.73
C LEU A 23 11.25 9.62 12.13
N ASN A 24 11.33 9.69 10.80
CA ASN A 24 11.26 10.95 10.08
C ASN A 24 9.80 11.29 9.80
N GLU A 25 9.38 12.52 10.10
CA GLU A 25 8.03 12.98 9.78
C GLU A 25 7.97 13.38 8.30
N ILE A 26 7.01 12.83 7.55
CA ILE A 26 6.69 13.32 6.20
C ILE A 26 5.71 14.48 6.32
N VAL A 27 4.70 14.32 7.18
CA VAL A 27 3.67 15.33 7.45
C VAL A 27 2.95 15.03 8.77
N TYR A 28 2.54 16.10 9.44
CA TYR A 28 1.67 16.09 10.61
C TYR A 28 0.39 16.90 10.37
N HIS A 29 -0.72 16.43 10.91
CA HIS A 29 -1.97 17.17 11.03
C HIS A 29 -2.51 17.06 12.45
N ASN A 30 -3.02 18.17 12.97
CA ASN A 30 -3.50 18.23 14.35
C ASN A 30 -4.94 17.71 14.47
N GLU A 31 -5.17 16.78 15.41
CA GLU A 31 -6.41 16.02 15.52
C GLU A 31 -7.70 16.76 15.88
N PRO A 32 -7.69 17.94 16.56
CA PRO A 32 -8.92 18.67 16.82
C PRO A 32 -9.74 19.01 15.56
N SER A 33 -9.10 19.06 14.38
CA SER A 33 -9.80 19.24 13.10
C SER A 33 -10.66 18.05 12.70
N LYS A 34 -10.42 16.86 13.27
CA LYS A 34 -10.97 15.56 12.85
C LYS A 34 -10.66 15.22 11.38
N ILE A 35 -9.56 15.76 10.87
CA ILE A 35 -8.95 15.38 9.59
C ILE A 35 -7.74 14.53 9.92
N TYR A 36 -7.71 13.31 9.41
CA TYR A 36 -6.70 12.30 9.69
C TYR A 36 -5.96 11.93 8.40
N LEU A 37 -4.72 11.43 8.51
CA LEU A 37 -3.89 11.10 7.35
C LEU A 37 -3.93 9.61 7.06
N GLY A 38 -4.28 9.24 5.84
CA GLY A 38 -4.51 7.86 5.41
C GLY A 38 -3.59 7.40 4.30
N SER A 39 -3.62 6.10 4.05
CA SER A 39 -3.23 5.50 2.77
C SER A 39 -1.85 5.90 2.22
N PRO A 40 -0.76 5.74 3.00
CA PRO A 40 0.57 6.09 2.53
C PRO A 40 0.99 5.23 1.33
N SER A 41 1.74 5.83 0.40
CA SER A 41 2.52 5.11 -0.61
C SER A 41 3.91 5.74 -0.78
N ILE A 42 4.91 4.95 -1.19
CA ILE A 42 6.28 5.42 -1.37
C ILE A 42 6.99 4.74 -2.55
N VAL A 43 7.77 5.54 -3.29
CA VAL A 43 8.68 5.08 -4.34
C VAL A 43 9.98 5.90 -4.34
N ARG A 44 11.04 5.34 -4.93
CA ARG A 44 12.26 6.06 -5.31
C ARG A 44 12.35 6.17 -6.82
N LEU A 45 12.77 7.32 -7.32
CA LEU A 45 13.04 7.56 -8.74
C LEU A 45 14.49 7.25 -9.08
N SER A 46 14.80 7.05 -10.37
CA SER A 46 16.17 6.86 -10.87
C SER A 46 17.07 8.07 -10.60
N THR A 47 16.49 9.25 -10.40
CA THR A 47 17.18 10.48 -9.94
C THR A 47 17.65 10.41 -8.50
N GLY A 48 17.20 9.41 -7.72
CA GLY A 48 17.45 9.29 -6.29
C GLY A 48 16.37 9.90 -5.41
N ARG A 49 15.52 10.76 -5.96
CA ARG A 49 14.40 11.39 -5.25
C ARG A 49 13.45 10.33 -4.68
N LEU A 50 13.11 10.47 -3.41
CA LEU A 50 11.99 9.78 -2.80
C LEU A 50 10.70 10.55 -3.05
N VAL A 51 9.63 9.83 -3.36
CA VAL A 51 8.28 10.38 -3.50
C VAL A 51 7.36 9.59 -2.58
N ALA A 52 6.69 10.29 -1.68
CA ALA A 52 5.68 9.74 -0.80
C ALA A 52 4.35 10.42 -1.05
N SER A 53 3.26 9.68 -0.91
CA SER A 53 1.91 10.22 -1.01
C SER A 53 1.03 9.74 0.13
N HIS A 54 -0.04 10.48 0.40
CA HIS A 54 -1.08 10.10 1.35
C HIS A 54 -2.38 10.85 1.05
N ASP A 55 -3.51 10.35 1.54
CA ASP A 55 -4.80 11.03 1.50
C ASP A 55 -5.27 11.49 2.88
N PHE A 56 -6.39 12.21 2.91
CA PHE A 56 -7.05 12.67 4.13
C PHE A 56 -8.40 11.96 4.30
N PHE A 57 -8.74 11.63 5.54
CA PHE A 57 -10.02 11.01 5.89
C PHE A 57 -10.57 11.55 7.22
N GLY A 58 -11.79 11.15 7.55
CA GLY A 58 -12.45 11.48 8.81
C GLY A 58 -13.52 12.58 8.66
N PRO A 59 -14.30 12.82 9.73
CA PRO A 59 -15.47 13.70 9.68
C PRO A 59 -15.14 15.14 9.27
N GLY A 60 -13.92 15.61 9.56
CA GLY A 60 -13.47 16.94 9.15
C GLY A 60 -13.20 17.08 7.65
N TYR A 61 -13.16 15.97 6.91
CA TYR A 61 -12.81 15.92 5.48
C TYR A 61 -13.93 15.31 4.61
N GLU A 62 -15.08 14.93 5.18
CA GLU A 62 -16.18 14.27 4.43
C GLU A 62 -16.73 15.09 3.26
N SER A 63 -16.79 16.42 3.40
CA SER A 63 -17.30 17.33 2.37
C SER A 63 -16.27 17.76 1.33
N GLN A 64 -15.00 17.36 1.50
CA GLN A 64 -13.91 17.76 0.62
C GLN A 64 -13.73 16.74 -0.51
N PRO A 65 -13.33 17.18 -1.72
CA PRO A 65 -12.95 16.26 -2.76
C PRO A 65 -11.80 15.35 -2.29
N ARG A 66 -11.87 14.08 -2.65
CA ARG A 66 -10.78 13.14 -2.40
C ARG A 66 -9.59 13.51 -3.29
N ASN A 67 -8.50 13.89 -2.65
CA ASN A 67 -7.24 14.24 -3.29
C ASN A 67 -6.10 13.57 -2.51
N VAL A 68 -5.01 13.27 -3.20
CA VAL A 68 -3.79 12.70 -2.61
C VAL A 68 -2.71 13.77 -2.59
N SER A 69 -2.14 14.04 -1.43
CA SER A 69 -1.01 14.96 -1.27
C SER A 69 0.30 14.23 -1.56
N VAL A 70 1.24 14.90 -2.23
CA VAL A 70 2.52 14.33 -2.64
C VAL A 70 3.67 15.12 -2.04
N TYR A 71 4.62 14.40 -1.46
CA TYR A 71 5.81 14.92 -0.80
C TYR A 71 7.05 14.29 -1.43
N ILE A 72 8.14 15.03 -1.44
CA ILE A 72 9.42 14.56 -1.96
C ILE A 72 10.54 14.74 -0.94
N SER A 73 11.58 13.93 -1.08
CA SER A 73 12.84 14.08 -0.38
C SER A 73 14.00 13.82 -1.33
N ASP A 74 14.94 14.76 -1.37
CA ASP A 74 16.18 14.69 -2.16
C ASP A 74 17.43 14.38 -1.30
N ASP A 75 17.24 14.17 0.00
CA ASP A 75 18.29 13.92 0.99
C ASP A 75 18.15 12.55 1.69
N ASN A 76 17.57 11.57 1.00
CA ASN A 76 17.32 10.21 1.48
C ASN A 76 16.35 10.08 2.67
N GLY A 77 15.39 11.00 2.74
CA GLY A 77 14.26 10.95 3.67
C GLY A 77 14.50 11.66 4.99
N GLU A 78 15.58 12.45 5.08
CA GLU A 78 15.90 13.29 6.25
C GLU A 78 14.98 14.51 6.31
N THR A 79 14.68 15.12 5.17
CA THR A 79 13.70 16.20 5.05
C THR A 79 12.70 15.93 3.93
N TRP A 80 11.46 16.38 4.16
CA TRP A 80 10.34 16.23 3.23
C TRP A 80 9.67 17.56 2.95
N SER A 81 9.30 17.77 1.69
CA SER A 81 8.54 18.95 1.26
C SER A 81 7.36 18.54 0.39
N PHE A 82 6.21 19.14 0.62
CA PHE A 82 5.06 19.03 -0.29
C PHE A 82 5.43 19.57 -1.68
N ILE A 83 5.02 18.87 -2.73
CA ILE A 83 5.29 19.29 -4.13
C ILE A 83 4.03 19.45 -4.97
N SER A 84 3.02 18.59 -4.80
CA SER A 84 1.83 18.59 -5.64
C SER A 84 0.68 17.85 -4.97
N TYR A 85 -0.49 17.86 -5.61
CA TYR A 85 -1.59 16.95 -5.29
C TYR A 85 -2.08 16.23 -6.54
N ILE A 86 -2.65 15.04 -6.35
CA ILE A 86 -3.38 14.27 -7.35
C ILE A 86 -4.87 14.52 -7.11
N LYS A 87 -5.56 15.08 -8.09
CA LYS A 87 -7.00 15.37 -8.01
C LYS A 87 -7.81 14.08 -8.09
N HIS A 88 -8.99 14.07 -7.47
CA HIS A 88 -9.98 13.00 -7.65
C HIS A 88 -9.36 11.62 -7.42
N SER A 89 -8.67 11.46 -6.29
CA SER A 89 -7.91 10.26 -5.99
C SER A 89 -7.94 9.94 -4.50
N TYR A 90 -8.03 8.66 -4.20
CA TYR A 90 -8.13 8.09 -2.86
C TYR A 90 -7.60 6.65 -2.84
N TRP A 91 -7.08 6.20 -1.69
CA TRP A 91 -6.54 4.84 -1.53
C TRP A 91 -5.48 4.48 -2.59
N THR A 92 -4.64 5.46 -2.90
CA THR A 92 -3.78 5.46 -4.09
C THR A 92 -2.42 4.83 -3.82
N THR A 93 -1.99 3.92 -4.71
CA THR A 93 -0.64 3.36 -4.74
C THR A 93 0.18 4.05 -5.82
N LEU A 94 1.43 4.42 -5.49
CA LEU A 94 2.45 4.85 -6.44
C LEU A 94 3.24 3.66 -6.99
N ALA A 95 3.52 3.67 -8.28
CA ALA A 95 4.41 2.72 -8.94
C ALA A 95 5.31 3.46 -9.93
N VAL A 96 6.57 3.04 -10.04
CA VAL A 96 7.50 3.59 -11.05
C VAL A 96 7.66 2.58 -12.16
N TYR A 97 7.53 3.04 -13.40
CA TYR A 97 7.77 2.23 -14.58
C TYR A 97 8.23 3.13 -15.73
N ASN A 98 9.31 2.76 -16.43
CA ASN A 98 9.93 3.56 -17.48
C ASN A 98 10.16 5.03 -17.10
N ASP A 99 10.75 5.27 -15.91
CA ASP A 99 11.04 6.60 -15.34
C ASP A 99 9.83 7.53 -15.15
N MET A 100 8.61 6.98 -15.24
CA MET A 100 7.36 7.67 -14.95
C MET A 100 6.74 7.13 -13.67
N ILE A 101 6.00 7.99 -12.98
CA ILE A 101 5.24 7.62 -11.78
C ILE A 101 3.80 7.41 -12.20
N TYR A 102 3.24 6.24 -11.91
CA TYR A 102 1.83 5.95 -12.05
C TYR A 102 1.19 5.92 -10.67
N ALA A 103 0.02 6.53 -10.55
CA ALA A 103 -0.76 6.56 -9.33
C ALA A 103 -2.13 5.96 -9.63
N ILE A 104 -2.39 4.78 -9.09
CA ILE A 104 -3.66 4.08 -9.30
C ILE A 104 -4.42 4.13 -7.97
N GLY A 105 -5.71 4.40 -7.99
CA GLY A 105 -6.57 4.45 -6.80
C GLY A 105 -8.04 4.42 -7.18
N THR A 106 -8.88 4.94 -6.29
CA THR A 106 -10.28 5.24 -6.58
C THR A 106 -10.49 6.74 -6.64
N ASP A 107 -11.48 7.22 -7.40
CA ASP A 107 -11.75 8.67 -7.50
C ASP A 107 -12.52 9.25 -6.30
N ASN A 108 -13.10 8.37 -5.49
CA ASN A 108 -13.86 8.67 -4.29
C ASN A 108 -13.79 7.50 -3.27
N ASP A 109 -14.57 7.56 -2.17
CA ASP A 109 -14.69 6.50 -1.17
C ASP A 109 -16.02 5.72 -1.21
N LEU A 110 -17.03 6.26 -1.90
CA LEU A 110 -18.34 5.66 -2.11
C LEU A 110 -18.74 5.73 -3.59
N ASN A 111 -19.24 4.61 -4.12
CA ASN A 111 -19.55 4.48 -5.56
C ASN A 111 -18.41 5.00 -6.45
N ALA A 112 -17.18 4.57 -6.12
CA ALA A 112 -15.97 5.14 -6.67
C ALA A 112 -15.47 4.35 -7.88
N ASN A 113 -15.06 5.08 -8.90
CA ASN A 113 -14.45 4.51 -10.10
C ASN A 113 -12.99 4.16 -9.83
N MET A 114 -12.44 3.22 -10.61
CA MET A 114 -10.98 3.02 -10.64
C MET A 114 -10.34 4.08 -11.53
N ILE A 115 -9.35 4.79 -11.00
CA ILE A 115 -8.68 5.90 -11.67
C ILE A 115 -7.16 5.70 -11.70
N ILE A 116 -6.52 6.20 -12.77
CA ILE A 116 -5.07 6.27 -12.91
C ILE A 116 -4.61 7.68 -13.27
N HIS A 117 -3.48 8.09 -12.68
CA HIS A 117 -2.75 9.29 -13.04
C HIS A 117 -1.30 8.93 -13.37
N ARG A 118 -0.62 9.84 -14.05
CA ARG A 118 0.80 9.72 -14.38
C ARG A 118 1.52 11.04 -14.17
N SER A 119 2.72 10.97 -13.61
CA SER A 119 3.70 12.06 -13.62
C SER A 119 4.93 11.65 -14.44
N SER A 120 5.38 12.56 -15.30
CA SER A 120 6.61 12.42 -16.11
C SER A 120 7.65 13.50 -15.77
N ASP A 121 7.47 14.23 -14.67
CA ASP A 121 8.26 15.39 -14.27
C ASP A 121 8.67 15.31 -12.79
N ASN A 122 9.02 14.10 -12.33
CA ASN A 122 9.46 13.82 -10.96
C ASN A 122 8.44 14.26 -9.88
N ALA A 123 7.16 13.94 -10.11
CA ALA A 123 6.02 14.25 -9.24
C ALA A 123 5.63 15.73 -9.16
N ALA A 124 6.18 16.60 -10.02
CA ALA A 124 5.86 18.03 -9.99
C ALA A 124 4.44 18.31 -10.52
N SER A 125 3.97 17.54 -11.49
CA SER A 125 2.60 17.60 -11.99
C SER A 125 2.09 16.23 -12.45
N TRP A 126 0.78 16.14 -12.60
CA TRP A 126 0.05 14.92 -13.00
C TRP A 126 -0.67 15.11 -14.34
N ASN A 127 -0.12 16.00 -15.18
CA ASN A 127 -0.73 16.37 -16.46
C ASN A 127 -0.58 15.23 -17.48
N TYR A 128 -1.70 14.82 -18.07
CA TYR A 128 -1.77 13.87 -19.16
C TYR A 128 -2.74 14.39 -20.24
N ASN A 129 -2.29 14.49 -21.49
CA ASN A 129 -3.07 15.00 -22.62
C ASN A 129 -3.74 16.38 -22.40
N GLY A 130 -3.10 17.25 -21.61
CA GLY A 130 -3.49 18.65 -21.43
C GLY A 130 -4.30 18.98 -20.18
N ASN A 131 -4.58 18.01 -19.30
CA ASN A 131 -5.20 18.24 -17.98
C ASN A 131 -4.64 17.27 -16.92
N ASP A 132 -5.05 17.43 -15.67
CA ASP A 132 -4.64 16.64 -14.50
C ASP A 132 -5.79 15.87 -13.84
N ASP A 133 -6.88 15.63 -14.56
CA ASP A 133 -8.09 14.98 -14.03
C ASP A 133 -7.93 13.47 -13.85
N GLY A 134 -6.87 12.88 -14.42
CA GLY A 134 -6.67 11.43 -14.46
C GLY A 134 -7.51 10.73 -15.51
N ILE A 135 -7.45 9.40 -15.52
CA ILE A 135 -8.16 8.55 -16.47
C ILE A 135 -8.94 7.48 -15.70
N ILE A 136 -10.24 7.41 -15.95
CA ILE A 136 -11.08 6.34 -15.44
C ILE A 136 -10.77 5.05 -16.21
N LEU A 137 -10.33 4.03 -15.47
CA LEU A 137 -10.08 2.68 -16.00
C LEU A 137 -11.36 1.84 -16.01
N PHE A 138 -12.14 1.93 -14.94
CA PHE A 138 -13.38 1.19 -14.78
C PHE A 138 -14.39 2.03 -14.01
N ASP A 139 -15.58 2.22 -14.58
CA ASP A 139 -16.72 2.82 -13.90
C ASP A 139 -17.29 1.82 -12.87
N GLY A 140 -17.67 2.28 -11.68
CA GLY A 140 -18.40 1.42 -10.75
C GLY A 140 -18.29 1.77 -9.28
N SER A 141 -18.51 0.75 -8.44
CA SER A 141 -18.44 0.85 -6.98
C SER A 141 -17.25 0.06 -6.48
N PHE A 142 -16.05 0.60 -6.65
CA PHE A 142 -14.81 -0.03 -6.20
C PHE A 142 -14.35 0.51 -4.86
N ALA A 143 -13.63 -0.32 -4.13
CA ALA A 143 -12.87 0.02 -2.95
C ALA A 143 -11.50 -0.63 -3.02
N THR A 144 -10.54 -0.05 -2.31
CA THR A 144 -9.19 -0.60 -2.23
C THR A 144 -8.45 -0.03 -1.01
N GLY A 145 -7.16 -0.31 -0.94
CA GLY A 145 -6.18 0.44 -0.16
C GLY A 145 -4.89 0.57 -0.99
N PRO A 146 -3.82 1.17 -0.44
CA PRO A 146 -2.52 1.14 -1.08
C PRO A 146 -1.94 -0.29 -1.11
N THR A 147 -2.27 -1.05 -2.15
CA THR A 147 -1.84 -2.43 -2.39
C THR A 147 -0.73 -2.47 -3.43
N PRO A 148 0.19 -3.46 -3.40
CA PRO A 148 1.30 -3.51 -4.33
C PRO A 148 0.82 -3.70 -5.77
N ILE A 149 1.45 -2.95 -6.69
CA ILE A 149 1.37 -3.15 -8.13
C ILE A 149 2.57 -4.00 -8.55
N VAL A 150 2.34 -5.03 -9.35
CA VAL A 150 3.38 -5.99 -9.72
C VAL A 150 3.35 -6.25 -11.23
N ILE A 151 4.54 -6.31 -11.85
CA ILE A 151 4.72 -6.74 -13.23
C ILE A 151 5.25 -8.17 -13.27
N ALA A 152 4.61 -9.00 -14.07
CA ALA A 152 5.08 -10.34 -14.42
C ALA A 152 4.63 -10.72 -15.83
N ASN A 153 5.50 -11.36 -16.61
CA ASN A 153 5.22 -11.80 -17.98
C ASN A 153 4.61 -10.69 -18.86
N GLN A 154 5.19 -9.49 -18.84
CA GLN A 154 4.71 -8.31 -19.58
C GLN A 154 3.27 -7.89 -19.23
N MET A 155 2.77 -8.28 -18.06
CA MET A 155 1.48 -7.84 -17.55
C MET A 155 1.68 -7.10 -16.24
N MET A 156 1.06 -5.94 -16.10
CA MET A 156 0.92 -5.25 -14.81
C MET A 156 -0.34 -5.74 -14.12
N TYR A 157 -0.28 -5.97 -12.82
CA TYR A 157 -1.40 -6.45 -12.01
C TYR A 157 -1.59 -5.58 -10.76
N ARG A 158 -2.85 -5.42 -10.36
CA ARG A 158 -3.23 -4.90 -9.04
C ARG A 158 -4.52 -5.57 -8.56
N THR A 159 -4.62 -5.78 -7.27
CA THR A 159 -5.85 -6.21 -6.58
C THR A 159 -6.77 -5.04 -6.27
N ILE A 160 -8.08 -5.28 -6.34
CA ILE A 160 -9.13 -4.34 -5.95
C ILE A 160 -10.31 -5.11 -5.35
N GLU A 161 -11.20 -4.40 -4.68
CA GLU A 161 -12.47 -4.93 -4.22
C GLU A 161 -13.64 -4.26 -4.94
N TYR A 162 -14.54 -5.04 -5.51
CA TYR A 162 -15.84 -4.55 -5.95
C TYR A 162 -16.80 -4.51 -4.75
N TRP A 163 -17.55 -3.42 -4.62
CA TRP A 163 -18.39 -3.11 -3.46
C TRP A 163 -19.76 -2.55 -3.88
N PRO A 164 -20.65 -3.40 -4.42
CA PRO A 164 -21.92 -2.95 -5.01
C PRO A 164 -22.91 -2.45 -3.95
N LEU A 165 -23.58 -1.33 -4.21
CA LEU A 165 -24.63 -0.79 -3.34
C LEU A 165 -25.99 -1.49 -3.52
N PRO A 166 -26.81 -1.63 -2.46
CA PRO A 166 -26.49 -1.37 -1.06
C PRO A 166 -25.54 -2.44 -0.51
N SER A 167 -24.57 -2.02 0.30
CA SER A 167 -23.50 -2.90 0.80
C SER A 167 -23.38 -2.88 2.31
N ARG A 168 -22.89 -3.99 2.88
CA ARG A 168 -22.48 -4.10 4.27
C ARG A 168 -20.97 -4.25 4.34
N TRP A 169 -20.35 -3.36 5.10
CA TRP A 169 -18.92 -3.45 5.37
C TRP A 169 -18.63 -4.54 6.42
N PRO A 170 -17.62 -5.41 6.24
CA PRO A 170 -16.86 -5.68 5.02
C PRO A 170 -17.43 -6.89 4.23
N THR A 171 -18.61 -7.38 4.61
CA THR A 171 -19.16 -8.68 4.16
C THR A 171 -19.44 -8.75 2.66
N ASP A 172 -19.79 -7.63 2.06
CA ASP A 172 -20.23 -7.59 0.67
C ASP A 172 -19.10 -7.18 -0.30
N PHE A 173 -17.86 -7.02 0.18
CA PHE A 173 -16.69 -6.86 -0.71
C PHE A 173 -16.44 -8.15 -1.51
N GLN A 174 -16.09 -7.96 -2.78
CA GLN A 174 -15.81 -9.03 -3.74
C GLN A 174 -14.42 -8.83 -4.31
N ALA A 175 -13.57 -9.86 -4.23
CA ALA A 175 -12.18 -9.74 -4.67
C ALA A 175 -12.09 -9.69 -6.20
N ALA A 176 -11.24 -8.82 -6.75
CA ALA A 176 -10.95 -8.73 -8.17
C ALA A 176 -9.46 -8.40 -8.41
N ILE A 177 -9.00 -8.70 -9.62
CA ILE A 177 -7.70 -8.28 -10.13
C ILE A 177 -7.93 -7.44 -11.39
N ILE A 178 -7.26 -6.30 -11.47
CA ILE A 178 -7.09 -5.55 -12.70
C ILE A 178 -5.71 -5.86 -13.29
N SER A 179 -5.64 -5.92 -14.62
CA SER A 179 -4.40 -6.17 -15.34
C SER A 179 -4.27 -5.35 -16.61
N CYS A 180 -3.04 -5.00 -16.98
CA CYS A 180 -2.70 -4.21 -18.15
C CYS A 180 -1.62 -4.92 -18.97
N ASP A 181 -1.83 -5.06 -20.28
CA ASP A 181 -0.87 -5.68 -21.20
C ASP A 181 0.22 -4.69 -21.62
N LEU A 182 1.47 -4.98 -21.26
CA LEU A 182 2.63 -4.16 -21.58
C LEU A 182 3.35 -4.62 -22.85
N SER A 183 2.95 -5.75 -23.46
CA SER A 183 3.68 -6.38 -24.58
C SER A 183 3.63 -5.61 -25.90
N LYS A 184 2.63 -4.72 -26.09
CA LYS A 184 2.34 -4.07 -27.39
C LYS A 184 2.82 -2.63 -27.50
N SER A 185 3.75 -2.20 -26.66
CA SER A 185 3.91 -0.78 -26.38
C SER A 185 5.21 -0.17 -26.89
N ASN A 186 5.08 0.91 -27.69
CA ASN A 186 6.11 1.92 -27.85
C ASN A 186 5.85 3.02 -26.83
N PHE A 187 6.41 2.89 -25.62
CA PHE A 187 6.22 3.90 -24.57
C PHE A 187 6.66 5.28 -25.05
N SER A 188 5.71 6.20 -25.15
CA SER A 188 5.98 7.63 -25.33
C SER A 188 5.10 8.46 -24.40
N ILE A 189 5.44 9.74 -24.24
CA ILE A 189 4.67 10.66 -23.39
C ILE A 189 3.21 10.77 -23.86
N THR A 190 2.96 10.64 -25.17
CA THR A 190 1.62 10.81 -25.78
C THR A 190 0.90 9.50 -26.12
N ASP A 191 1.61 8.38 -26.11
CA ASP A 191 1.09 7.05 -26.42
C ASP A 191 1.60 6.08 -25.36
N ASP A 192 0.87 6.05 -24.24
CA ASP A 192 1.20 5.28 -23.05
C ASP A 192 0.13 4.19 -22.82
N PRO A 193 0.47 2.90 -23.00
CA PRO A 193 -0.48 1.80 -22.87
C PRO A 193 -1.08 1.67 -21.47
N ILE A 194 -0.37 2.15 -20.43
CA ILE A 194 -0.83 2.10 -19.04
C ILE A 194 -1.92 3.16 -18.81
N MET A 195 -1.87 4.26 -19.57
CA MET A 195 -2.86 5.33 -19.55
C MET A 195 -4.03 5.09 -20.53
N SER A 196 -4.20 3.88 -21.06
CA SER A 196 -5.28 3.55 -22.00
C SER A 196 -6.30 2.60 -21.35
N PRO A 197 -7.54 3.05 -21.04
CA PRO A 197 -8.56 2.21 -20.39
C PRO A 197 -8.85 0.90 -21.13
N ASN A 198 -8.83 0.94 -22.47
CA ASN A 198 -9.09 -0.24 -23.31
C ASN A 198 -8.01 -1.33 -23.20
N ASN A 199 -6.85 -1.01 -22.62
CA ASN A 199 -5.76 -1.95 -22.39
C ASN A 199 -5.83 -2.61 -21.00
N TRP A 200 -6.78 -2.18 -20.16
CA TRP A 200 -7.01 -2.75 -18.84
C TRP A 200 -8.15 -3.77 -18.87
N HIS A 201 -7.97 -4.84 -18.11
CA HIS A 201 -8.96 -5.90 -17.93
C HIS A 201 -9.19 -6.14 -16.45
N ILE A 202 -10.42 -6.48 -16.08
CA ILE A 202 -10.82 -6.85 -14.73
C ILE A 202 -11.36 -8.28 -14.72
N THR A 203 -11.01 -9.06 -13.71
CA THR A 203 -11.64 -10.37 -13.47
C THR A 203 -13.09 -10.19 -13.03
N PRO A 204 -14.03 -11.10 -13.34
CA PRO A 204 -15.32 -11.12 -12.67
C PRO A 204 -15.13 -11.12 -11.14
N PRO A 205 -15.76 -10.19 -10.39
CA PRO A 205 -15.57 -10.11 -8.95
C PRO A 205 -15.99 -11.41 -8.23
N LEU A 206 -15.14 -11.87 -7.31
CA LEU A 206 -15.36 -13.10 -6.56
C LEU A 206 -16.07 -12.79 -5.24
N ILE A 207 -17.33 -13.22 -5.14
CA ILE A 207 -18.11 -13.16 -3.90
C ILE A 207 -17.55 -14.18 -2.89
N PHE A 208 -17.46 -13.78 -1.63
CA PHE A 208 -17.03 -14.67 -0.56
C PHE A 208 -18.02 -15.83 -0.33
N ASN A 209 -17.57 -17.07 -0.41
CA ASN A 209 -18.35 -18.25 -0.03
C ASN A 209 -18.11 -18.63 1.44
N ASN A 210 -19.19 -18.62 2.25
CA ASN A 210 -19.19 -19.06 3.65
C ASN A 210 -18.61 -20.47 3.86
N GLU A 211 -18.82 -21.37 2.90
CA GLU A 211 -18.41 -22.77 3.01
C GLU A 211 -16.88 -22.94 3.03
N TRP A 212 -16.12 -21.91 2.64
CA TRP A 212 -14.67 -21.89 2.74
C TRP A 212 -14.16 -21.77 4.18
N ILE A 213 -14.99 -21.29 5.11
CA ILE A 213 -14.61 -21.19 6.52
C ILE A 213 -14.54 -22.60 7.13
N PRO A 214 -13.39 -23.01 7.70
CA PRO A 214 -13.28 -24.29 8.37
C PRO A 214 -14.33 -24.44 9.47
N LYS A 215 -14.99 -25.61 9.54
CA LYS A 215 -15.99 -25.90 10.59
C LYS A 215 -15.42 -25.88 12.02
N SER A 216 -14.10 -25.95 12.16
CA SER A 216 -13.39 -25.83 13.44
C SER A 216 -13.28 -24.39 13.94
N PHE A 217 -13.51 -23.39 13.09
CA PHE A 217 -13.48 -22.00 13.51
C PHE A 217 -14.74 -21.65 14.32
N PRO A 218 -14.63 -20.75 15.31
CA PRO A 218 -15.82 -20.17 15.95
C PRO A 218 -16.67 -19.42 14.91
N ASN A 219 -17.87 -19.02 15.31
CA ASN A 219 -18.72 -18.18 14.46
C ASN A 219 -17.99 -16.86 14.15
N ILE A 220 -17.71 -16.62 12.87
CA ILE A 220 -17.05 -15.41 12.41
C ILE A 220 -18.11 -14.37 12.03
N THR A 221 -18.02 -13.21 12.67
CA THR A 221 -18.85 -12.04 12.38
C THR A 221 -18.14 -11.09 11.43
N ASN A 222 -18.90 -10.37 10.59
CA ASN A 222 -18.37 -9.35 9.67
C ASN A 222 -17.21 -9.85 8.80
N ARG A 223 -17.26 -11.09 8.33
CA ARG A 223 -16.18 -11.67 7.53
C ARG A 223 -16.02 -10.91 6.21
N GLY A 224 -14.83 -10.75 5.65
CA GLY A 224 -14.73 -10.07 4.34
C GLY A 224 -13.32 -9.96 3.78
N TYR A 225 -13.27 -9.74 2.46
CA TYR A 225 -12.08 -9.40 1.70
C TYR A 225 -11.73 -7.94 1.86
N LEU A 226 -10.46 -7.64 2.08
CA LEU A 226 -9.94 -6.27 2.15
C LEU A 226 -8.51 -6.27 1.60
N GLU A 227 -8.13 -5.26 0.83
CA GLU A 227 -6.72 -4.88 0.59
C GLU A 227 -5.83 -6.05 0.12
N GLY A 228 -6.20 -6.68 -1.01
CA GLY A 228 -5.46 -7.81 -1.59
C GLY A 228 -4.01 -7.51 -1.96
N ASN A 229 -3.16 -8.54 -2.09
CA ASN A 229 -1.77 -8.42 -2.54
C ASN A 229 -1.51 -9.34 -3.74
N ILE A 230 -1.09 -8.77 -4.88
CA ILE A 230 -0.58 -9.60 -5.97
C ILE A 230 0.77 -10.19 -5.58
N VAL A 231 0.87 -11.51 -5.65
CA VAL A 231 2.12 -12.25 -5.40
C VAL A 231 2.34 -13.25 -6.52
N VAL A 232 3.56 -13.29 -7.04
CA VAL A 232 3.94 -14.12 -8.18
C VAL A 232 4.75 -15.31 -7.69
N VAL A 233 4.34 -16.52 -8.07
CA VAL A 233 5.02 -17.75 -7.69
C VAL A 233 5.48 -18.49 -8.95
N PRO A 234 6.79 -18.76 -9.12
CA PRO A 234 7.25 -19.63 -10.20
C PRO A 234 6.75 -21.06 -9.95
N LYS A 235 6.15 -21.69 -10.97
CA LYS A 235 5.57 -23.05 -10.82
C LYS A 235 6.62 -24.13 -10.54
N SER A 236 7.84 -23.93 -11.04
CA SER A 236 9.05 -24.65 -10.63
C SER A 236 10.26 -23.75 -10.83
N SER A 237 11.40 -24.08 -10.22
CA SER A 237 12.67 -23.33 -10.38
C SER A 237 13.16 -23.24 -11.83
N SER A 238 12.67 -24.11 -12.72
CA SER A 238 13.02 -24.18 -14.14
C SER A 238 11.90 -23.76 -15.09
N SER A 239 10.70 -23.46 -14.58
CA SER A 239 9.54 -23.12 -15.42
C SER A 239 9.42 -21.62 -15.65
N LYS A 240 9.05 -21.25 -16.88
CA LYS A 240 8.59 -19.88 -17.21
C LYS A 240 7.12 -19.65 -16.82
N GLU A 241 6.41 -20.70 -16.41
CA GLU A 241 5.03 -20.58 -15.94
C GLU A 241 5.02 -19.94 -14.55
N LEU A 242 4.31 -18.82 -14.46
CA LEU A 242 4.09 -18.08 -13.23
C LEU A 242 2.65 -18.26 -12.78
N ARG A 243 2.45 -18.45 -11.49
CA ARG A 243 1.14 -18.38 -10.84
C ARG A 243 0.97 -16.99 -10.26
N ILE A 244 -0.19 -16.40 -10.47
CA ILE A 244 -0.54 -15.09 -9.92
C ILE A 244 -1.54 -15.31 -8.79
N LEU A 245 -1.11 -15.02 -7.56
CA LEU A 245 -1.92 -15.15 -6.36
C LEU A 245 -2.39 -13.77 -5.90
N ASN A 246 -3.58 -13.74 -5.29
CA ASN A 246 -4.03 -12.63 -4.45
C ASN A 246 -4.06 -13.12 -3.00
N ILE A 247 -3.10 -12.65 -2.19
CA ILE A 247 -3.10 -12.87 -0.74
C ILE A 247 -3.80 -11.69 -0.09
N ILE A 248 -4.99 -11.92 0.46
CA ILE A 248 -5.90 -10.87 0.86
C ILE A 248 -6.16 -10.87 2.37
N ARG A 249 -6.22 -9.68 2.98
CA ARG A 249 -6.59 -9.49 4.38
C ARG A 249 -7.96 -10.12 4.60
N PHE A 250 -8.08 -10.89 5.66
CA PHE A 250 -9.33 -11.53 6.01
C PHE A 250 -9.87 -10.92 7.30
N ASN A 251 -10.92 -10.09 7.19
CA ASN A 251 -11.65 -9.70 8.39
C ASN A 251 -12.35 -10.95 8.92
N SER A 252 -12.06 -11.37 10.15
CA SER A 252 -12.46 -12.67 10.68
C SER A 252 -12.84 -12.69 12.17
N ILE A 253 -13.43 -11.61 12.69
CA ILE A 253 -13.71 -11.44 14.13
C ILE A 253 -14.54 -12.62 14.67
N PRO A 254 -14.14 -13.28 15.78
CA PRO A 254 -13.11 -12.87 16.75
C PRO A 254 -11.70 -13.41 16.45
N LEU A 255 -11.51 -14.23 15.41
CA LEU A 255 -10.18 -14.69 15.04
C LEU A 255 -9.36 -13.56 14.43
N SER A 256 -8.07 -13.51 14.70
CA SER A 256 -7.12 -12.60 14.07
C SER A 256 -6.00 -13.37 13.37
N ASN A 257 -5.07 -12.65 12.73
CA ASN A 257 -3.89 -13.22 12.09
C ASN A 257 -4.23 -14.28 11.02
N LEU A 258 -5.23 -14.01 10.18
CA LEU A 258 -5.62 -14.86 9.05
C LEU A 258 -5.58 -14.07 7.74
N ALA A 259 -5.22 -14.74 6.65
CA ALA A 259 -5.34 -14.22 5.29
C ALA A 259 -5.96 -15.28 4.38
N ILE A 260 -6.47 -14.87 3.23
CA ILE A 260 -6.98 -15.78 2.20
C ILE A 260 -6.04 -15.77 1.01
N ILE A 261 -5.78 -16.95 0.45
CA ILE A 261 -5.10 -17.09 -0.84
C ILE A 261 -6.15 -17.35 -1.91
N LEU A 262 -6.18 -16.47 -2.91
CA LEU A 262 -6.87 -16.69 -4.18
C LEU A 262 -5.83 -16.84 -5.30
N GLU A 263 -6.18 -17.54 -6.36
CA GLU A 263 -5.34 -17.71 -7.55
C GLU A 263 -6.08 -17.28 -8.81
N LEU A 264 -5.38 -16.55 -9.69
CA LEU A 264 -5.88 -16.19 -11.01
C LEU A 264 -5.78 -17.39 -11.95
N ASN A 265 -6.92 -17.81 -12.51
CA ASN A 265 -6.93 -18.69 -13.66
C ASN A 265 -6.75 -17.86 -14.95
N HIS A 266 -5.58 -17.94 -15.57
CA HIS A 266 -5.25 -17.18 -16.79
C HIS A 266 -6.12 -17.55 -18.00
N THR A 267 -6.65 -18.78 -18.07
CA THR A 267 -7.46 -19.23 -19.20
C THR A 267 -8.87 -18.66 -19.14
N THR A 268 -9.47 -18.63 -17.95
CA THR A 268 -10.85 -18.17 -17.75
C THR A 268 -10.95 -16.72 -17.27
N ASN A 269 -9.83 -16.11 -16.88
CA ASN A 269 -9.76 -14.79 -16.24
C ASN A 269 -10.62 -14.70 -14.95
N THR A 270 -10.62 -15.76 -14.14
CA THR A 270 -11.40 -15.84 -12.88
C THR A 270 -10.52 -16.12 -11.68
N LEU A 271 -10.93 -15.65 -10.50
CA LEU A 271 -10.28 -15.98 -9.23
C LEU A 271 -10.80 -17.29 -8.65
N LEU A 272 -9.88 -18.10 -8.13
CA LEU A 272 -10.16 -19.37 -7.45
C LEU A 272 -9.72 -19.30 -5.99
N PHE A 273 -10.57 -19.76 -5.08
CA PHE A 273 -10.20 -19.93 -3.68
C PHE A 273 -9.21 -21.09 -3.52
N ILE A 274 -8.10 -20.84 -2.81
CA ILE A 274 -7.08 -21.85 -2.51
C ILE A 274 -7.15 -22.24 -1.03
N SER A 275 -7.01 -21.28 -0.12
CA SER A 275 -6.95 -21.56 1.31
C SER A 275 -7.19 -20.33 2.18
N ILE A 276 -7.51 -20.57 3.46
CA ILE A 276 -7.32 -19.61 4.55
C ILE A 276 -6.03 -20.02 5.28
N ILE A 277 -5.10 -19.09 5.45
CA ILE A 277 -3.80 -19.32 6.09
C ILE A 277 -3.67 -18.51 7.37
N LYS A 278 -2.75 -18.94 8.25
CA LYS A 278 -2.27 -18.08 9.33
C LYS A 278 -1.30 -17.07 8.76
N PHE A 279 -1.54 -15.79 9.04
CA PHE A 279 -0.72 -14.68 8.57
C PHE A 279 -0.65 -13.63 9.68
N PRO A 280 0.54 -13.36 10.27
CA PRO A 280 0.68 -12.34 11.31
C PRO A 280 0.13 -10.99 10.84
N GLY A 281 -0.81 -10.41 11.58
CA GLY A 281 -1.43 -9.13 11.26
C GLY A 281 -2.46 -9.15 10.12
N GLY A 282 -2.90 -10.33 9.67
CA GLY A 282 -3.88 -10.49 8.58
C GLY A 282 -5.28 -9.89 8.82
N MET A 283 -5.49 -9.29 9.99
CA MET A 283 -6.65 -8.46 10.34
C MET A 283 -6.54 -6.99 9.91
N THR A 284 -5.36 -6.57 9.49
CA THR A 284 -5.01 -5.19 9.14
C THR A 284 -4.25 -5.16 7.83
N LYS A 285 -4.12 -4.01 7.19
CA LYS A 285 -3.45 -3.90 5.89
C LYS A 285 -1.98 -4.33 5.99
N PHE A 286 -1.53 -5.15 5.05
CA PHE A 286 -0.15 -5.56 4.87
C PHE A 286 0.23 -5.46 3.39
N THR A 287 1.54 -5.37 3.12
CA THR A 287 2.11 -5.38 1.75
C THR A 287 3.13 -6.50 1.64
N ILE A 288 2.99 -7.38 0.64
CA ILE A 288 3.92 -8.49 0.37
C ILE A 288 4.77 -8.18 -0.86
N ARG A 289 6.08 -8.39 -0.78
CA ARG A 289 6.98 -8.37 -1.96
C ARG A 289 7.97 -9.53 -1.91
N TYR A 290 8.41 -9.99 -3.08
CA TYR A 290 9.35 -11.09 -3.24
C TYR A 290 10.77 -10.56 -3.43
N ASP A 291 11.71 -11.12 -2.68
CA ASP A 291 13.14 -10.89 -2.86
C ASP A 291 13.77 -12.07 -3.62
N PRO A 292 14.25 -11.86 -4.86
CA PRO A 292 14.82 -12.94 -5.67
C PRO A 292 16.18 -13.43 -5.17
N ILE A 293 16.90 -12.64 -4.36
CA ILE A 293 18.23 -13.03 -3.87
C ILE A 293 18.11 -14.07 -2.76
N THR A 294 17.17 -13.86 -1.84
CA THR A 294 16.91 -14.83 -0.77
C THR A 294 15.85 -15.85 -1.17
N GLU A 295 15.14 -15.67 -2.29
CA GLU A 295 13.96 -16.47 -2.67
C GLU A 295 12.89 -16.47 -1.57
N THR A 296 12.57 -15.28 -1.06
CA THR A 296 11.72 -15.10 0.11
C THR A 296 10.69 -13.99 -0.11
N TYR A 297 9.49 -14.19 0.38
CA TYR A 297 8.46 -13.15 0.46
C TYR A 297 8.54 -12.45 1.81
N PHE A 298 8.51 -11.12 1.79
CA PHE A 298 8.56 -10.30 2.99
C PHE A 298 7.29 -9.49 3.15
N SER A 299 6.97 -9.12 4.40
CA SER A 299 5.90 -8.19 4.72
C SER A 299 6.17 -7.46 6.03
N LEU A 300 5.85 -6.16 6.08
CA LEU A 300 5.73 -5.41 7.32
C LEU A 300 4.29 -5.55 7.84
N VAL A 301 4.14 -6.07 9.04
CA VAL A 301 2.85 -6.55 9.58
C VAL A 301 2.59 -6.05 10.99
N ASN A 302 1.32 -5.94 11.36
CA ASN A 302 0.89 -5.65 12.73
C ASN A 302 0.43 -6.94 13.42
N PRO A 303 1.33 -7.75 14.01
CA PRO A 303 0.91 -9.00 14.65
C PRO A 303 -0.06 -8.71 15.81
N VAL A 304 -1.14 -9.49 15.90
CA VAL A 304 -2.04 -9.43 17.06
C VAL A 304 -1.47 -10.33 18.15
N THR A 305 -0.98 -9.71 19.22
CA THR A 305 -0.48 -10.38 20.44
C THR A 305 -1.54 -10.39 21.55
N GLU A 306 -2.52 -9.48 21.48
CA GLU A 306 -3.65 -9.38 22.41
C GLU A 306 -4.94 -9.81 21.71
N ASN A 307 -5.37 -11.06 21.90
CA ASN A 307 -6.52 -11.64 21.20
C ASN A 307 -7.85 -10.90 21.41
N SER A 308 -7.98 -10.14 22.51
CA SER A 308 -9.15 -9.30 22.77
C SER A 308 -9.20 -8.05 21.88
N TYR A 309 -8.10 -7.71 21.20
CA TYR A 309 -7.93 -6.59 20.29
C TYR A 309 -7.53 -7.08 18.88
N PRO A 310 -8.46 -7.70 18.12
CA PRO A 310 -8.14 -8.26 16.81
C PRO A 310 -7.64 -7.22 15.79
N SER A 311 -7.84 -5.93 16.05
CA SER A 311 -7.37 -4.81 15.25
C SER A 311 -6.16 -4.08 15.85
N GLN A 312 -5.35 -4.75 16.68
CA GLN A 312 -4.11 -4.22 17.28
C GLN A 312 -3.13 -3.70 16.22
N ARG A 313 -2.53 -2.53 16.47
CA ARG A 313 -1.60 -1.84 15.53
C ARG A 313 -0.44 -1.11 16.17
N ASN A 314 -0.30 -1.20 17.49
CA ASN A 314 0.76 -0.52 18.24
C ASN A 314 2.15 -1.18 18.09
N ILE A 315 2.24 -2.31 17.38
CA ILE A 315 3.48 -3.02 17.05
C ILE A 315 3.53 -3.20 15.54
N LEU A 316 4.68 -2.91 14.92
CA LEU A 316 5.02 -3.27 13.55
C LEU A 316 6.23 -4.19 13.56
N SER A 317 6.14 -5.32 12.85
CA SER A 317 7.19 -6.34 12.79
C SER A 317 7.49 -6.70 11.32
N LEU A 318 8.69 -7.18 11.05
CA LEU A 318 9.05 -7.77 9.76
C LEU A 318 8.73 -9.27 9.78
N SER A 319 7.95 -9.75 8.82
CA SER A 319 7.64 -11.16 8.63
C SER A 319 8.12 -11.65 7.26
N TYR A 320 8.40 -12.94 7.17
CA TYR A 320 8.82 -13.57 5.94
C TYR A 320 8.20 -14.96 5.75
N SER A 321 8.17 -15.41 4.50
CA SER A 321 7.76 -16.75 4.11
C SER A 321 8.51 -17.21 2.85
N LYS A 322 8.83 -18.50 2.79
CA LYS A 322 9.38 -19.15 1.57
C LYS A 322 8.30 -19.75 0.67
N ASP A 323 7.13 -20.06 1.24
CA ASP A 323 6.08 -20.86 0.60
C ASP A 323 4.71 -20.17 0.57
N LEU A 324 4.62 -18.94 1.09
CA LEU A 324 3.41 -18.11 1.27
C LEU A 324 2.36 -18.68 2.21
N ASN A 325 2.55 -19.88 2.76
CA ASN A 325 1.63 -20.56 3.65
C ASN A 325 2.08 -20.44 5.11
N ASN A 326 3.38 -20.58 5.35
CA ASN A 326 4.01 -20.52 6.66
C ASN A 326 4.78 -19.20 6.78
N TRP A 327 4.31 -18.33 7.67
CA TRP A 327 4.89 -17.01 7.91
C TRP A 327 5.58 -16.98 9.28
N THR A 328 6.80 -16.44 9.30
CA THR A 328 7.62 -16.30 10.50
C THR A 328 7.92 -14.83 10.75
N ILE A 329 7.96 -14.39 12.01
CA ILE A 329 8.43 -13.05 12.36
C ILE A 329 9.97 -13.07 12.35
N ALA A 330 10.58 -12.34 11.42
CA ALA A 330 12.03 -12.18 11.30
C ALA A 330 12.57 -11.22 12.37
N MET A 331 11.93 -10.06 12.48
CA MET A 331 12.27 -9.02 13.46
C MET A 331 10.97 -8.55 14.10
N ASP A 332 10.84 -8.83 15.38
CA ASP A 332 9.70 -8.38 16.17
C ASP A 332 9.94 -6.96 16.70
N HIS A 333 8.87 -6.18 16.86
CA HIS A 333 8.94 -4.80 17.38
C HIS A 333 9.91 -3.89 16.62
N LEU A 334 9.86 -3.93 15.28
CA LEU A 334 10.57 -2.96 14.43
C LEU A 334 10.14 -1.52 14.77
N LEU A 335 8.83 -1.35 15.03
CA LEU A 335 8.26 -0.20 15.71
C LEU A 335 7.32 -0.68 16.81
N TYR A 336 7.32 0.05 17.91
CA TYR A 336 6.51 -0.24 19.10
C TYR A 336 6.23 1.06 19.83
N ASP A 337 5.28 1.03 20.76
CA ASP A 337 4.95 2.21 21.56
C ASP A 337 6.05 2.55 22.58
N ASP A 338 6.75 3.65 22.33
CA ASP A 338 7.77 4.26 23.19
C ASP A 338 7.28 5.54 23.89
N THR A 339 5.96 5.81 23.90
CA THR A 339 5.37 7.04 24.49
C THR A 339 5.30 7.02 26.02
N GLY A 340 5.50 5.85 26.63
CA GLY A 340 5.28 5.62 28.07
C GLY A 340 3.83 5.31 28.45
N PHE A 341 2.93 5.10 27.47
CA PHE A 341 1.57 4.64 27.71
C PHE A 341 1.51 3.28 28.40
N THR A 342 0.43 3.06 29.15
CA THR A 342 0.06 1.71 29.58
C THR A 342 -0.30 0.88 28.35
N MET A 343 -0.22 -0.46 28.45
CA MET A 343 -0.60 -1.33 27.32
C MET A 343 -2.01 -1.05 26.79
N ASN A 344 -2.98 -0.79 27.67
CA ASN A 344 -4.35 -0.49 27.26
C ASN A 344 -4.48 0.86 26.54
N ASP A 345 -3.70 1.87 26.94
CA ASP A 345 -3.67 3.16 26.23
C ASP A 345 -2.93 3.04 24.91
N SER A 346 -1.83 2.28 24.88
CA SER A 346 -1.09 1.96 23.66
C SER A 346 -1.98 1.31 22.60
N LEU A 347 -2.76 0.29 22.98
CA LEU A 347 -3.73 -0.37 22.11
C LEU A 347 -4.83 0.57 21.59
N ARG A 348 -5.11 1.66 22.32
CA ARG A 348 -6.16 2.63 21.97
C ARG A 348 -5.66 3.78 21.12
N TYR A 349 -4.42 4.24 21.33
CA TYR A 349 -3.93 5.52 20.81
C TYR A 349 -2.71 5.40 19.90
N THR A 350 -1.99 4.29 19.94
CA THR A 350 -0.75 4.10 19.17
C THR A 350 -0.98 3.15 18.01
N GLY A 351 -0.52 3.53 16.81
CA GLY A 351 -0.64 2.71 15.61
C GLY A 351 0.46 2.99 14.60
N PHE A 352 1.16 1.95 14.13
CA PHE A 352 2.14 2.00 13.05
C PHE A 352 1.67 1.07 11.93
N GLN A 353 0.86 1.58 11.00
CA GLN A 353 -0.02 0.73 10.19
C GLN A 353 -0.02 1.13 8.72
N TYR A 354 -0.74 0.34 7.92
CA TYR A 354 -0.98 0.60 6.49
C TYR A 354 0.29 0.74 5.64
N VAL A 355 1.42 0.22 6.14
CA VAL A 355 2.76 0.48 5.61
C VAL A 355 2.85 0.11 4.14
N ASP A 356 3.25 1.07 3.32
CA ASP A 356 3.75 0.80 1.96
C ASP A 356 5.28 0.92 1.96
N TRP A 357 5.93 0.06 1.19
CA TRP A 357 7.37 -0.12 1.27
C TRP A 357 7.95 -0.62 -0.04
N GLN A 358 9.24 -0.37 -0.27
CA GLN A 358 10.00 -0.78 -1.45
C GLN A 358 11.38 -1.32 -1.02
N PHE A 359 11.92 -2.26 -1.79
CA PHE A 359 13.35 -2.54 -1.71
C PHE A 359 14.13 -1.32 -2.19
N ASP A 360 15.29 -1.10 -1.58
CA ASP A 360 16.14 0.05 -1.84
C ASP A 360 17.61 -0.34 -1.89
N SER A 361 18.32 0.22 -2.86
CA SER A 361 19.74 -0.06 -3.11
C SER A 361 20.66 1.06 -2.68
N SER A 362 20.12 2.09 -2.01
CA SER A 362 20.75 3.40 -1.73
C SER A 362 22.26 3.43 -2.00
N SER A 363 22.61 3.77 -3.24
CA SER A 363 24.00 4.00 -3.56
C SER A 363 24.37 5.41 -3.10
N SER A 364 25.56 5.58 -2.53
CA SER A 364 26.15 6.91 -2.32
C SER A 364 26.53 7.61 -3.63
N SER A 365 26.43 6.91 -4.78
CA SER A 365 26.67 7.46 -6.11
C SER A 365 25.36 7.61 -6.90
N LEU A 366 25.00 8.85 -7.22
CA LEU A 366 23.85 9.19 -8.07
C LEU A 366 23.87 8.46 -9.43
N SER A 367 25.06 8.12 -9.96
CA SER A 367 25.21 7.48 -11.27
C SER A 367 24.72 6.03 -11.35
N ASN A 368 24.42 5.39 -10.21
CA ASN A 368 23.98 3.99 -10.13
C ASN A 368 22.66 3.83 -9.35
N MET A 369 21.92 4.91 -9.11
CA MET A 369 20.63 4.83 -8.42
C MET A 369 19.59 4.16 -9.33
N LYS A 370 18.96 3.12 -8.79
CA LYS A 370 17.82 2.45 -9.41
C LYS A 370 16.54 3.01 -8.81
N SER A 371 15.51 3.19 -9.64
CA SER A 371 14.17 3.45 -9.14
C SER A 371 13.66 2.24 -8.36
N SER A 372 12.61 2.45 -7.55
CA SER A 372 11.77 1.34 -7.11
C SER A 372 11.29 0.56 -8.33
N CYS A 373 11.34 -0.75 -8.22
CA CYS A 373 10.93 -1.66 -9.27
C CYS A 373 9.69 -2.43 -8.84
N ILE A 374 8.85 -2.75 -9.81
CA ILE A 374 7.58 -3.45 -9.62
C ILE A 374 7.58 -4.81 -10.32
N GLU A 375 8.63 -5.13 -11.07
CA GLU A 375 8.87 -6.46 -11.59
C GLU A 375 9.01 -7.45 -10.43
N TRP A 376 8.26 -8.55 -10.50
CA TRP A 376 8.13 -9.49 -9.39
C TRP A 376 9.45 -10.09 -8.91
N ASN A 377 10.44 -10.20 -9.79
CA ASN A 377 11.77 -10.77 -9.53
C ASN A 377 12.88 -9.72 -9.58
N CYS A 378 12.56 -8.46 -9.30
CA CYS A 378 13.57 -7.42 -9.22
C CYS A 378 14.37 -7.49 -7.92
N ASP A 379 15.71 -7.48 -8.03
CA ASP A 379 16.58 -7.16 -6.88
C ASP A 379 16.67 -5.63 -6.74
N GLY A 380 15.79 -5.09 -5.89
CA GLY A 380 15.75 -3.66 -5.58
C GLY A 380 16.83 -3.20 -4.59
N GLY A 381 17.62 -4.13 -4.02
CA GLY A 381 18.72 -3.83 -3.10
C GLY A 381 18.53 -4.37 -1.68
N PRO A 382 19.55 -4.23 -0.82
CA PRO A 382 19.60 -4.85 0.51
C PRO A 382 18.86 -4.07 1.59
N HIS A 383 18.20 -2.96 1.26
CA HIS A 383 17.48 -2.13 2.23
C HIS A 383 15.98 -2.12 1.92
N ILE A 384 15.19 -1.67 2.88
CA ILE A 384 13.76 -1.38 2.70
C ILE A 384 13.53 0.08 3.08
N ILE A 385 12.84 0.82 2.22
CA ILE A 385 12.27 2.13 2.53
C ILE A 385 10.77 2.00 2.73
N TYR A 386 10.19 2.70 3.70
CA TYR A 386 8.77 2.55 4.01
C TYR A 386 8.13 3.81 4.55
N SER A 387 6.88 4.04 4.13
CA SER A 387 5.99 5.11 4.58
C SER A 387 4.85 4.51 5.40
N ILE A 388 4.53 5.16 6.50
CA ILE A 388 3.75 4.58 7.60
C ILE A 388 2.62 5.54 7.96
N ARG A 389 1.41 5.00 8.11
CA ARG A 389 0.32 5.71 8.74
C ARG A 389 0.50 5.61 10.24
N THR A 390 0.78 6.74 10.87
CA THR A 390 1.29 6.78 12.23
C THR A 390 0.32 7.54 13.13
N SER A 391 -0.28 6.82 14.07
CA SER A 391 -1.06 7.36 15.17
C SER A 391 -0.15 7.39 16.38
N TYR A 392 0.32 8.57 16.76
CA TYR A 392 1.38 8.72 17.75
C TYR A 392 1.25 10.06 18.46
N ARG A 393 1.73 10.20 19.71
CA ARG A 393 1.82 11.47 20.47
C ARG A 393 0.71 12.49 20.19
N GLY A 394 -0.47 12.25 20.77
CA GLY A 394 -1.65 13.10 20.62
C GLY A 394 -2.60 12.68 19.50
N ALA A 395 -2.45 11.46 18.96
CA ALA A 395 -3.40 10.90 18.00
C ALA A 395 -4.77 10.66 18.64
N ASN A 396 -5.83 10.74 17.84
CA ASN A 396 -7.19 10.54 18.34
C ASN A 396 -7.48 9.09 18.73
N SER A 397 -6.93 8.14 17.97
CA SER A 397 -6.94 6.71 18.26
C SER A 397 -5.85 6.02 17.45
N TYR A 398 -5.60 4.73 17.70
CA TYR A 398 -4.68 3.92 16.90
C TYR A 398 -5.05 3.94 15.42
N HIS A 399 -6.33 4.08 15.07
CA HIS A 399 -6.79 4.18 13.68
C HIS A 399 -6.69 5.60 13.12
N ASN A 400 -7.14 6.60 13.89
CA ASN A 400 -7.21 7.99 13.45
C ASN A 400 -5.86 8.67 13.67
N SER A 401 -5.03 8.64 12.63
CA SER A 401 -3.63 9.06 12.61
C SER A 401 -3.44 10.54 12.33
N ASN A 402 -2.52 11.15 13.08
CA ASN A 402 -2.05 12.52 12.90
C ASN A 402 -0.79 12.63 12.04
N ARG A 403 -0.14 11.52 11.69
CA ARG A 403 1.15 11.55 10.99
C ARG A 403 1.24 10.57 9.85
N ILE A 404 2.01 10.96 8.85
CA ILE A 404 2.70 10.04 7.95
C ILE A 404 4.19 10.14 8.28
N THR A 405 4.83 8.99 8.51
CA THR A 405 6.26 8.93 8.85
C THR A 405 7.01 8.03 7.89
N TYR A 406 8.30 8.32 7.72
CA TYR A 406 9.24 7.57 6.91
C TYR A 406 10.26 6.86 7.79
N LYS A 407 10.68 5.66 7.37
CA LYS A 407 11.85 4.99 7.92
C LYS A 407 12.52 4.12 6.86
N LYS A 408 13.79 3.80 7.12
CA LYS A 408 14.60 2.88 6.34
C LYS A 408 15.10 1.75 7.22
N LEU A 409 15.00 0.52 6.71
CA LEU A 409 15.54 -0.68 7.34
C LEU A 409 16.75 -1.15 6.53
N LEU A 410 17.92 -1.10 7.14
CA LEU A 410 19.17 -1.51 6.52
C LEU A 410 19.34 -3.03 6.62
N ASN A 411 19.99 -3.59 5.59
CA ASN A 411 20.37 -5.00 5.48
C ASN A 411 19.29 -5.99 5.98
N TYR A 412 18.04 -5.83 5.53
CA TYR A 412 16.92 -6.63 6.03
C TYR A 412 17.12 -8.15 5.81
N ARG A 413 17.93 -8.53 4.82
CA ARG A 413 18.29 -9.92 4.50
C ARG A 413 19.06 -10.60 5.64
N ASP A 414 19.75 -9.84 6.49
CA ASP A 414 20.48 -10.38 7.64
C ASP A 414 19.55 -10.77 8.79
N LEU A 415 18.26 -10.40 8.70
CA LEU A 415 17.26 -10.63 9.74
C LEU A 415 16.49 -11.95 9.57
N ILE A 416 16.72 -12.68 8.48
CA ILE A 416 16.11 -14.00 8.28
C ILE A 416 17.08 -15.10 8.72
N THR A 417 16.53 -16.15 9.32
CA THR A 417 17.27 -17.35 9.75
C THR A 417 17.13 -18.49 8.76
#